data_AF-A0A1E3K4V0-F1
#
_entry.id   AF-A0A1E3K4V0-F1
#
_cell.length_a   1.000
_cell.length_b   1.000
_cell.length_c   1.000
_cell.angle_alpha   90.00
_cell.angle_beta   90.00
_cell.angle_gamma   90.00
#
_symmetry.space_group_name_H-M   'P 1'
#
loop_
_entity.id
_entity.type
_entity.pdbx_description
1 polymer ?
#
loop_
_entity_poly.entity_id
_entity_poly.type
_entity_poly.pdbx_seq_one_letter_code
_entity_poly.pdbx_strand_id
1 'polypeptide(L)'
;MSCQHSAGDGLNPAKAAYETATTSSMSFTPINQIHQHLCGLHIYADDPLRPVRAHHYCTHLRKDLHQCVIYDGDGPGARLIGVEYLIPEEAFQALPSEERKYWHSHKYEVDSGMLVLGTKSLVPDAVTDIAEQPAMMELHTTYGKTTHTWQYDIHPDLPLGPPALMMAYTDDAQLALGGGKGQEALDARDRDLGVSTLAKRQVRQNYLAEEDLEREPVEGCDVVWKGKLGNWKFVEKE
;
A
#
# COMPACT_ATOMS: atom_id res chain seq x y z
N MET A 1 10.14 -6.36 29.65
CA MET A 1 10.06 -5.11 30.41
C MET A 1 8.94 -4.30 29.80
N SER A 2 7.84 -4.12 30.52
CA SER A 2 6.64 -3.44 30.02
C SER A 2 6.87 -1.93 30.00
N CYS A 3 6.74 -1.29 28.84
CA CYS A 3 6.57 0.16 28.79
C CYS A 3 5.23 0.50 29.46
N GLN A 4 5.35 1.20 30.59
CA GLN A 4 4.23 1.79 31.30
C GLN A 4 3.61 2.86 30.40
N HIS A 5 2.29 2.79 30.22
CA HIS A 5 1.51 3.93 29.76
C HIS A 5 1.69 5.06 30.78
N SER A 6 2.47 6.09 30.45
CA SER A 6 2.41 7.35 31.18
C SER A 6 1.16 8.09 30.73
N ALA A 7 0.09 7.94 31.52
CA ALA A 7 -0.98 8.90 31.56
C ALA A 7 -0.42 10.27 32.01
N GLY A 8 -0.73 11.32 31.25
CA GLY A 8 -0.61 12.70 31.71
C GLY A 8 0.41 13.57 30.97
N ASP A 9 0.20 13.84 29.69
CA ASP A 9 0.66 15.12 29.12
C ASP A 9 -0.47 16.13 29.39
N GLY A 10 -0.33 16.91 30.47
CA GLY A 10 -1.23 18.03 30.72
C GLY A 10 -1.21 18.95 29.50
N LEU A 11 -2.36 19.23 28.91
CA LEU A 11 -2.47 20.16 27.77
C LEU A 11 -1.77 21.47 28.13
N ASN A 12 -0.59 21.71 27.55
CA ASN A 12 0.06 23.00 27.62
C ASN A 12 -0.90 24.02 26.96
N PRO A 13 -1.44 25.01 27.71
CA PRO A 13 -2.43 25.94 27.18
C PRO A 13 -1.90 26.73 25.97
N ALA A 14 -0.58 26.95 25.92
CA ALA A 14 0.06 27.58 24.77
C ALA A 14 0.08 26.68 23.53
N LYS A 15 0.24 25.36 23.70
CA LYS A 15 0.14 24.38 22.60
C LYS A 15 -1.28 24.32 22.05
N ALA A 16 -2.28 24.26 22.93
CA ALA A 16 -3.69 24.25 22.53
C ALA A 16 -4.10 25.55 21.80
N ALA A 17 -3.66 26.71 22.31
CA ALA A 17 -3.89 28.00 21.66
C ALA A 17 -3.17 28.11 20.31
N TYR A 18 -1.94 27.61 20.21
CA TYR A 18 -1.19 27.55 18.95
C TYR A 18 -1.87 26.62 17.94
N GLU A 19 -2.26 25.41 18.33
CA GLU A 19 -2.99 24.45 17.47
C GLU A 19 -4.29 25.05 16.96
N THR A 20 -5.06 25.71 17.83
CA THR A 20 -6.32 26.39 17.47
C THR A 20 -6.10 27.56 16.52
N ALA A 21 -5.11 28.41 16.80
CA ALA A 21 -4.80 29.57 15.96
C ALA A 21 -4.29 29.13 14.59
N THR A 22 -3.48 28.06 14.53
CA THR A 22 -2.84 27.60 13.30
C THR A 22 -3.74 26.75 12.42
N THR A 23 -4.64 25.93 12.98
CA THR A 23 -5.59 25.14 12.17
C THR A 23 -6.50 26.01 11.30
N SER A 24 -6.84 27.21 11.78
CA SER A 24 -7.66 28.15 11.01
C SER A 24 -6.89 28.97 9.98
N SER A 25 -5.56 29.05 10.08
CA SER A 25 -4.73 29.90 9.22
C SER A 25 -3.82 29.12 8.26
N MET A 26 -3.48 27.87 8.55
CA MET A 26 -2.61 27.05 7.71
C MET A 26 -3.36 26.52 6.49
N SER A 27 -2.73 26.61 5.32
CA SER A 27 -3.24 25.98 4.12
C SER A 27 -2.87 24.51 4.10
N PHE A 28 -3.88 23.65 3.94
CA PHE A 28 -3.72 22.21 3.74
C PHE A 28 -4.07 21.80 2.31
N THR A 29 -3.97 22.72 1.33
CA THR A 29 -4.40 22.45 -0.05
C THR A 29 -3.88 21.13 -0.61
N PRO A 30 -2.57 20.76 -0.52
CA PRO A 30 -2.10 19.48 -1.04
C PRO A 30 -2.70 18.27 -0.33
N ILE A 31 -2.85 18.33 0.99
CA ILE A 31 -3.44 17.25 1.79
C ILE A 31 -4.91 17.06 1.45
N ASN A 32 -5.63 18.17 1.23
CA ASN A 32 -7.04 18.16 0.86
C ASN A 32 -7.30 17.69 -0.59
N GLN A 33 -6.27 17.43 -1.40
CA GLN A 33 -6.43 16.80 -2.72
C GLN A 33 -6.48 15.27 -2.65
N ILE A 34 -6.15 14.66 -1.50
CA ILE A 34 -6.27 13.22 -1.30
C ILE A 34 -7.76 12.84 -1.35
N HIS A 35 -8.10 11.94 -2.26
CA HIS A 35 -9.50 11.56 -2.52
C HIS A 35 -9.71 10.05 -2.66
N GLN A 36 -8.66 9.26 -2.46
CA GLN A 36 -8.73 7.81 -2.55
C GLN A 36 -7.94 7.18 -1.40
N HIS A 37 -8.58 6.23 -0.72
CA HIS A 37 -7.97 5.43 0.33
C HIS A 37 -7.97 3.97 -0.10
N LEU A 38 -6.81 3.33 -0.18
CA LEU A 38 -6.66 1.92 -0.50
C LEU A 38 -5.96 1.19 0.64
N CYS A 39 -6.27 -0.08 0.84
CA CYS A 39 -5.55 -0.94 1.78
C CYS A 39 -5.12 -2.22 1.09
N GLY A 40 -3.83 -2.56 1.24
CA GLY A 40 -3.22 -3.77 0.70
C GLY A 40 -2.08 -4.28 1.57
N LEU A 41 -1.28 -5.17 1.02
CA LEU A 41 -0.06 -5.69 1.64
C LEU A 41 1.15 -5.37 0.78
N HIS A 42 2.22 -4.91 1.40
CA HIS A 42 3.52 -4.78 0.77
C HIS A 42 4.48 -5.81 1.33
N ILE A 43 5.47 -6.18 0.52
CA ILE A 43 6.62 -6.98 0.95
C ILE A 43 7.91 -6.21 0.67
N TYR A 44 8.93 -6.46 1.47
CA TYR A 44 10.24 -5.86 1.24
C TYR A 44 10.94 -6.49 0.04
N ALA A 45 11.55 -5.68 -0.82
CA ALA A 45 12.25 -6.19 -2.01
C ALA A 45 13.46 -7.07 -1.65
N ASP A 46 14.11 -6.81 -0.50
CA ASP A 46 15.24 -7.60 0.03
C ASP A 46 14.80 -8.77 0.92
N ASP A 47 13.57 -8.77 1.45
CA ASP A 47 12.98 -9.89 2.18
C ASP A 47 11.47 -10.05 1.86
N PRO A 48 11.13 -10.73 0.74
CA PRO A 48 9.74 -10.86 0.29
C PRO A 48 8.87 -11.75 1.21
N LEU A 49 9.45 -12.34 2.26
CA LEU A 49 8.74 -13.19 3.23
C LEU A 49 8.21 -12.37 4.42
N ARG A 50 8.47 -11.07 4.45
CA ARG A 50 8.00 -10.12 5.47
C ARG A 50 6.92 -9.20 4.90
N PRO A 51 5.64 -9.56 5.02
CA PRO A 51 4.54 -8.67 4.67
C PRO A 51 4.34 -7.59 5.71
N VAL A 52 3.91 -6.42 5.26
CA VAL A 52 3.40 -5.32 6.07
C VAL A 52 2.11 -4.77 5.45
N ARG A 53 1.21 -4.27 6.30
CA ARG A 53 -0.02 -3.61 5.84
C ARG A 53 0.30 -2.19 5.37
N ALA A 54 -0.34 -1.77 4.30
CA ALA A 54 -0.16 -0.45 3.73
C ALA A 54 -1.52 0.20 3.44
N HIS A 55 -1.77 1.33 4.09
CA HIS A 55 -2.91 2.21 3.86
C HIS A 55 -2.47 3.39 2.99
N HIS A 56 -2.88 3.38 1.72
CA HIS A 56 -2.53 4.38 0.73
C HIS A 56 -3.56 5.51 0.73
N TYR A 57 -3.10 6.74 0.82
CA TYR A 57 -3.92 7.94 0.69
C TYR A 57 -3.46 8.72 -0.53
N CYS A 58 -4.21 8.57 -1.62
CA CYS A 58 -3.75 8.91 -2.96
C CYS A 58 -4.38 10.20 -3.50
N THR A 59 -3.57 10.91 -4.30
CA THR A 59 -3.96 12.03 -5.16
C THR A 59 -3.59 11.69 -6.60
N HIS A 60 -4.55 11.83 -7.51
CA HIS A 60 -4.28 11.87 -8.95
C HIS A 60 -3.60 13.20 -9.29
N LEU A 61 -2.27 13.22 -9.30
CA LEU A 61 -1.47 14.44 -9.49
C LEU A 61 -1.61 14.97 -10.93
N ARG A 62 -1.68 14.05 -11.88
CA ARG A 62 -1.98 14.26 -13.31
C ARG A 62 -2.65 12.99 -13.84
N LYS A 63 -3.15 13.03 -15.08
CA LYS A 63 -3.86 11.91 -15.73
C LYS A 63 -3.10 10.57 -15.67
N ASP A 64 -1.77 10.62 -15.69
CA ASP A 64 -0.88 9.46 -15.83
C ASP A 64 0.13 9.35 -14.65
N LEU A 65 -0.19 9.94 -13.50
CA LEU A 65 0.61 9.79 -12.29
C LEU A 65 -0.22 10.03 -11.05
N HIS A 66 -0.33 9.00 -10.22
CA HIS A 66 -0.85 9.11 -8.88
C HIS A 66 0.31 9.17 -7.91
N GLN A 67 0.09 9.83 -6.79
CA GLN A 67 1.01 9.80 -5.65
C GLN A 67 0.23 9.51 -4.39
N CYS A 68 0.78 8.66 -3.54
CA CYS A 68 0.17 8.27 -2.29
C CYS A 68 1.13 8.52 -1.13
N VAL A 69 0.58 8.99 -0.01
CA VAL A 69 1.24 8.86 1.29
C VAL A 69 0.72 7.59 1.94
N ILE A 70 1.61 6.82 2.58
CA ILE A 70 1.31 5.49 3.09
C ILE A 70 1.42 5.49 4.60
N TYR A 71 0.39 4.95 5.25
CA TYR A 71 0.35 4.72 6.69
C TYR A 71 0.26 3.22 6.99
N ASP A 72 0.62 2.83 8.21
CA ASP A 72 0.47 1.44 8.70
C ASP A 72 -0.95 1.11 9.20
N GLY A 73 -1.84 2.09 9.19
CA GLY A 73 -3.22 2.00 9.61
C GLY A 73 -4.02 3.23 9.16
N ASP A 74 -5.31 3.26 9.47
CA ASP A 74 -6.23 4.37 9.18
C ASP A 74 -6.74 5.10 10.43
N GLY A 75 -6.26 4.70 11.61
CA GLY A 75 -6.58 5.31 12.89
C GLY A 75 -5.76 6.60 13.17
N PRO A 76 -6.17 7.39 14.17
CA PRO A 76 -5.52 8.67 14.50
C PRO A 76 -4.05 8.54 14.99
N GLY A 77 -3.61 7.34 15.36
CA GLY A 77 -2.23 7.04 15.76
C GLY A 77 -1.40 6.38 14.67
N ALA A 78 -1.90 6.29 13.44
CA ALA A 78 -1.19 5.65 12.35
C ALA A 78 0.11 6.38 12.02
N ARG A 79 1.16 5.59 11.79
CA ARG A 79 2.51 6.06 11.48
C ARG A 79 2.61 6.30 9.98
N LEU A 80 3.18 7.43 9.57
CA LEU A 80 3.58 7.64 8.18
C LEU A 80 4.75 6.69 7.87
N ILE A 81 4.53 5.72 7.00
CA ILE A 81 5.52 4.67 6.71
C ILE A 81 6.15 4.78 5.33
N GLY A 82 5.58 5.55 4.39
CA GLY A 82 6.16 5.63 3.05
C GLY A 82 5.37 6.47 2.06
N VAL A 83 5.77 6.32 0.80
CA VAL A 83 5.12 6.91 -0.36
C VAL A 83 5.09 5.91 -1.52
N GLU A 84 4.16 6.12 -2.43
CA GLU A 84 4.08 5.40 -3.69
C GLU A 84 3.76 6.34 -4.85
N TYR A 85 4.34 6.03 -6.01
CA TYR A 85 3.95 6.61 -7.29
C TYR A 85 3.36 5.52 -8.17
N LEU A 86 2.19 5.79 -8.77
CA LEU A 86 1.52 4.87 -9.68
C LEU A 86 1.49 5.48 -11.07
N ILE A 87 1.82 4.69 -12.09
CA ILE A 87 1.77 5.09 -13.50
C ILE A 87 1.00 4.06 -14.32
N PRO A 88 0.33 4.47 -15.42
CA PRO A 88 -0.31 3.54 -16.33
C PRO A 88 0.71 2.70 -17.09
N GLU A 89 0.26 1.56 -17.61
CA GLU A 89 1.11 0.62 -18.36
C GLU A 89 1.91 1.28 -19.50
N GLU A 90 1.31 2.18 -20.28
CA GLU A 90 2.00 2.88 -21.37
C GLU A 90 3.23 3.65 -20.86
N ALA A 91 3.10 4.34 -19.74
CA ALA A 91 4.20 5.07 -19.11
C ALA A 91 5.26 4.10 -18.55
N PHE A 92 4.84 2.97 -17.98
CA PHE A 92 5.75 1.93 -17.49
C PHE A 92 6.57 1.30 -18.63
N GLN A 93 5.92 0.97 -19.75
CA GLN A 93 6.59 0.47 -20.96
C GLN A 93 7.60 1.47 -21.53
N ALA A 94 7.38 2.78 -21.36
CA ALA A 94 8.33 3.80 -21.78
C ALA A 94 9.54 3.96 -20.84
N LEU A 95 9.53 3.37 -19.64
CA LEU A 95 10.65 3.46 -18.71
C LEU A 95 11.89 2.71 -19.23
N PRO A 96 13.11 3.21 -18.94
CA PRO A 96 14.33 2.44 -19.12
C PRO A 96 14.26 1.09 -18.42
N SER A 97 14.81 0.04 -19.02
CA SER A 97 14.81 -1.32 -18.43
C SER A 97 15.39 -1.36 -17.02
N GLU A 98 16.43 -0.56 -16.76
CA GLU A 98 17.08 -0.44 -15.45
C GLU A 98 16.22 0.22 -14.39
N GLU A 99 15.17 0.94 -14.79
CA GLU A 99 14.23 1.57 -13.86
C GLU A 99 13.08 0.62 -13.52
N ARG A 100 12.59 -0.17 -14.49
CA ARG A 100 11.42 -1.05 -14.33
C ARG A 100 11.53 -2.01 -13.14
N LYS A 101 12.74 -2.45 -12.80
CA LYS A 101 13.03 -3.35 -11.67
C LYS A 101 12.64 -2.78 -10.30
N TYR A 102 12.38 -1.49 -10.19
CA TYR A 102 11.92 -0.84 -8.95
C TYR A 102 10.39 -0.77 -8.84
N TRP A 103 9.67 -1.36 -9.79
CA TRP A 103 8.21 -1.27 -9.87
C TRP A 103 7.58 -2.65 -9.73
N HIS A 104 6.38 -2.67 -9.17
CA HIS A 104 5.52 -3.85 -9.13
C HIS A 104 4.22 -3.59 -9.90
N SER A 105 3.58 -4.65 -10.38
CA SER A 105 2.27 -4.54 -11.01
C SER A 105 1.16 -4.66 -9.96
N HIS A 106 0.14 -3.80 -10.03
CA HIS A 106 -1.03 -3.93 -9.16
C HIS A 106 -2.04 -4.97 -9.65
N LYS A 107 -1.78 -5.65 -10.79
CA LYS A 107 -2.71 -6.60 -11.40
C LYS A 107 -3.19 -7.65 -10.40
N TYR A 108 -2.24 -8.37 -9.78
CA TYR A 108 -2.59 -9.43 -8.84
C TYR A 108 -3.26 -8.85 -7.58
N GLU A 109 -2.78 -7.73 -7.06
CA GLU A 109 -3.40 -7.14 -5.87
C GLU A 109 -4.87 -6.80 -6.12
N VAL A 110 -5.20 -6.32 -7.32
CA VAL A 110 -6.57 -6.05 -7.73
C VAL A 110 -7.32 -7.35 -8.01
N ASP A 111 -6.90 -8.21 -8.93
CA ASP A 111 -7.74 -9.37 -9.29
C ASP A 111 -7.89 -10.38 -8.15
N SER A 112 -6.89 -10.51 -7.27
CA SER A 112 -6.92 -11.42 -6.13
C SER A 112 -7.90 -11.02 -5.02
N GLY A 113 -8.33 -9.75 -4.97
CA GLY A 113 -9.06 -9.17 -3.84
C GLY A 113 -8.16 -8.57 -2.74
N MET A 114 -6.84 -8.61 -2.89
CA MET A 114 -5.88 -8.14 -1.88
C MET A 114 -5.85 -6.63 -1.72
N LEU A 115 -6.01 -5.84 -2.78
CA LEU A 115 -6.18 -4.39 -2.70
C LEU A 115 -7.66 -4.07 -2.57
N VAL A 116 -8.04 -3.31 -1.56
CA VAL A 116 -9.44 -2.89 -1.35
C VAL A 116 -9.54 -1.39 -1.17
N LEU A 117 -10.70 -0.83 -1.52
CA LEU A 117 -11.02 0.54 -1.17
C LEU A 117 -11.27 0.62 0.33
N GLY A 118 -10.54 1.50 1.02
CA GLY A 118 -10.76 1.80 2.43
C GLY A 118 -12.02 2.66 2.56
N THR A 119 -13.13 2.04 2.94
CA THR A 119 -14.37 2.74 3.27
C THR A 119 -14.54 2.82 4.77
N LYS A 120 -15.30 3.83 5.23
CA LYS A 120 -15.69 3.88 6.64
C LYS A 120 -16.49 2.61 6.95
N SER A 121 -16.18 1.93 8.06
CA SER A 121 -16.77 0.67 8.53
C SER A 121 -18.32 0.60 8.54
N LEU A 122 -19.02 1.72 8.37
CA LEU A 122 -20.48 1.82 8.27
C LEU A 122 -21.04 1.71 6.84
N VAL A 123 -20.19 1.62 5.81
CA VAL A 123 -20.63 1.48 4.41
C VAL A 123 -20.79 0.00 4.07
N PRO A 124 -21.98 -0.48 3.64
CA PRO A 124 -22.17 -1.87 3.27
C PRO A 124 -21.26 -2.32 2.11
N ASP A 125 -20.75 -3.55 2.17
CA ASP A 125 -19.83 -4.09 1.17
C ASP A 125 -20.34 -4.01 -0.27
N ALA A 126 -21.62 -4.31 -0.51
CA ALA A 126 -22.21 -4.24 -1.84
C ALA A 126 -22.21 -2.81 -2.44
N VAL A 127 -22.28 -1.79 -1.58
CA VAL A 127 -22.15 -0.38 -2.01
C VAL A 127 -20.69 -0.06 -2.29
N THR A 128 -19.78 -0.59 -1.47
CA THR A 128 -18.33 -0.49 -1.68
C THR A 128 -17.91 -1.17 -2.98
N ASP A 129 -18.48 -2.32 -3.35
CA ASP A 129 -18.16 -3.07 -4.57
C ASP A 129 -18.47 -2.28 -5.85
N ILE A 130 -19.63 -1.62 -5.90
CA ILE A 130 -20.00 -0.76 -7.03
C ILE A 130 -19.13 0.49 -7.05
N ALA A 131 -18.82 1.06 -5.89
CA ALA A 131 -18.01 2.26 -5.79
C ALA A 131 -16.53 2.01 -6.11
N GLU A 132 -15.99 0.83 -5.80
CA GLU A 132 -14.59 0.49 -6.07
C GLU A 132 -14.34 0.15 -7.54
N GLN A 133 -15.35 -0.31 -8.29
CA GLN A 133 -15.18 -0.85 -9.63
C GLN A 133 -14.37 0.07 -10.57
N PRO A 134 -14.67 1.38 -10.74
CA PRO A 134 -13.88 2.23 -11.63
C PRO A 134 -12.42 2.34 -11.18
N ALA A 135 -12.18 2.45 -9.88
CA ALA A 135 -10.85 2.52 -9.31
C ALA A 135 -10.08 1.20 -9.49
N MET A 136 -10.74 0.05 -9.29
CA MET A 136 -10.11 -1.26 -9.49
C MET A 136 -9.76 -1.50 -10.95
N MET A 137 -10.64 -1.16 -11.89
CA MET A 137 -10.36 -1.28 -13.32
C MET A 137 -9.15 -0.43 -13.75
N GLU A 138 -9.07 0.80 -13.24
CA GLU A 138 -7.91 1.66 -13.48
C GLU A 138 -6.64 1.07 -12.87
N LEU A 139 -6.65 0.81 -11.56
CA LEU A 139 -5.48 0.33 -10.82
C LEU A 139 -4.94 -0.99 -11.36
N HIS A 140 -5.80 -1.89 -11.85
CA HIS A 140 -5.41 -3.18 -12.44
C HIS A 140 -4.34 -3.05 -13.55
N THR A 141 -4.35 -1.93 -14.27
CA THR A 141 -3.45 -1.64 -15.39
C THR A 141 -2.27 -0.72 -15.04
N THR A 142 -2.07 -0.45 -13.75
CA THR A 142 -1.02 0.45 -13.25
C THR A 142 0.13 -0.30 -12.59
N TYR A 143 1.25 0.40 -12.47
CA TYR A 143 2.47 -0.08 -11.83
C TYR A 143 2.87 0.89 -10.73
N GLY A 144 3.28 0.34 -9.57
CA GLY A 144 3.63 1.09 -8.37
C GLY A 144 5.13 1.08 -8.12
N LYS A 145 5.69 2.25 -7.79
CA LYS A 145 7.02 2.38 -7.18
C LYS A 145 6.87 2.85 -5.75
N THR A 146 7.10 1.92 -4.83
CA THR A 146 6.83 2.13 -3.41
C THR A 146 8.09 2.14 -2.60
N THR A 147 8.22 3.13 -1.72
CA THR A 147 9.33 3.23 -0.77
C THR A 147 8.78 3.44 0.63
N HIS A 148 9.08 2.51 1.52
CA HIS A 148 8.80 2.68 2.95
C HIS A 148 10.00 3.29 3.66
N THR A 149 9.78 4.36 4.42
CA THR A 149 10.75 5.04 5.28
C THR A 149 10.72 4.53 6.72
N TRP A 150 9.76 3.67 7.09
CA TRP A 150 9.64 3.11 8.43
C TRP A 150 9.34 1.60 8.40
N GLN A 151 10.32 0.78 8.82
CA GLN A 151 10.14 -0.65 9.02
C GLN A 151 9.49 -0.97 10.38
N TYR A 152 8.21 -0.64 10.51
CA TYR A 152 7.50 -0.68 11.78
C TYR A 152 7.33 -2.08 12.38
N ASP A 153 7.48 -3.13 11.57
CA ASP A 153 7.40 -4.54 11.98
C ASP A 153 8.60 -4.98 12.83
N ILE A 154 9.77 -4.34 12.65
CA ILE A 154 10.98 -4.62 13.42
C ILE A 154 11.42 -3.46 14.33
N HIS A 155 11.06 -2.23 13.98
CA HIS A 155 11.37 -1.02 14.73
C HIS A 155 10.08 -0.23 15.00
N PRO A 156 9.22 -0.68 15.94
CA PRO A 156 7.91 -0.09 16.13
C PRO A 156 7.95 1.34 16.70
N ASP A 157 9.01 1.69 17.44
CA ASP A 157 9.07 2.96 18.17
C ASP A 157 9.64 4.11 17.33
N LEU A 158 10.56 3.84 16.40
CA LEU A 158 11.24 4.85 15.57
C LEU A 158 11.52 4.33 14.15
N PRO A 159 11.54 5.22 13.13
CA PRO A 159 11.89 4.87 11.75
C PRO A 159 13.41 4.68 11.59
N LEU A 160 13.92 3.56 12.10
CA LEU A 160 15.36 3.23 12.01
C LEU A 160 15.70 2.55 10.68
N GLY A 161 16.93 2.78 10.23
CA GLY A 161 17.48 2.18 9.01
C GLY A 161 17.21 3.00 7.74
N PRO A 162 17.71 2.53 6.58
CA PRO A 162 17.46 3.18 5.31
C PRO A 162 16.01 2.96 4.83
N PRO A 163 15.50 3.81 3.93
CA PRO A 163 14.25 3.53 3.23
C PRO A 163 14.34 2.22 2.44
N ALA A 164 13.28 1.42 2.49
CA ALA A 164 13.17 0.15 1.82
C ALA A 164 12.30 0.24 0.56
N LEU A 165 12.76 -0.39 -0.51
CA LEU A 165 11.95 -0.62 -1.69
C LEU A 165 10.91 -1.70 -1.38
N MET A 166 9.66 -1.42 -1.71
CA MET A 166 8.55 -2.34 -1.49
C MET A 166 8.06 -2.91 -2.82
N MET A 167 7.53 -4.12 -2.74
CA MET A 167 6.96 -4.88 -3.85
C MET A 167 5.59 -5.43 -3.44
N ALA A 168 4.90 -6.05 -4.39
CA ALA A 168 3.62 -6.71 -4.17
C ALA A 168 3.72 -8.24 -4.38
N TYR A 169 2.71 -8.95 -3.91
CA TYR A 169 2.47 -10.33 -4.30
C TYR A 169 1.99 -10.39 -5.75
N THR A 170 2.27 -11.50 -6.42
CA THR A 170 1.83 -11.78 -7.80
C THR A 170 1.14 -13.13 -7.96
N ASP A 171 1.08 -13.96 -6.91
CA ASP A 171 0.48 -15.29 -6.95
C ASP A 171 0.10 -15.81 -5.56
N ASP A 172 -0.97 -16.61 -5.46
CA ASP A 172 -1.47 -17.18 -4.21
C ASP A 172 -0.43 -18.06 -3.49
N ALA A 173 0.40 -18.80 -4.23
CA ALA A 173 1.42 -19.67 -3.65
C ALA A 173 2.47 -18.88 -2.85
N GLN A 174 2.68 -17.61 -3.17
CA GLN A 174 3.62 -16.74 -2.47
C GLN A 174 3.16 -16.42 -1.04
N LEU A 175 1.85 -16.38 -0.79
CA LEU A 175 1.27 -16.14 0.54
C LEU A 175 1.59 -17.28 1.52
N ALA A 176 1.77 -18.50 1.00
CA ALA A 176 2.13 -19.69 1.77
C ALA A 176 3.64 -19.77 2.08
N LEU A 177 4.48 -18.97 1.43
CA LEU A 177 5.92 -18.92 1.70
C LEU A 177 6.21 -18.32 3.09
N GLY A 178 7.45 -18.48 3.56
CA GLY A 178 7.89 -17.87 4.82
C GLY A 178 7.14 -18.36 6.06
N GLY A 179 6.52 -19.54 5.98
CA GLY A 179 5.69 -20.11 7.04
C GLY A 179 4.24 -19.61 7.05
N GLY A 180 3.75 -19.03 5.94
CA GLY A 180 2.37 -18.58 5.81
C GLY A 180 2.11 -17.16 6.34
N LYS A 181 3.16 -16.39 6.63
CA LYS A 181 3.04 -15.00 7.14
C LYS A 181 2.25 -14.09 6.21
N GLY A 182 2.36 -14.30 4.90
CA GLY A 182 1.57 -13.57 3.89
C GLY A 182 0.08 -13.81 4.09
N GLN A 183 -0.31 -15.09 4.21
CA GLN A 183 -1.70 -15.47 4.48
C GLN A 183 -2.18 -14.93 5.83
N GLU A 184 -1.38 -15.04 6.89
CA GLU A 184 -1.73 -14.51 8.22
C GLU A 184 -1.98 -12.99 8.18
N ALA A 185 -1.14 -12.24 7.47
CA ALA A 185 -1.29 -10.79 7.31
C ALA A 185 -2.56 -10.43 6.51
N LEU A 186 -2.88 -11.20 5.47
CA LEU A 186 -4.08 -11.03 4.66
C LEU A 186 -5.35 -11.31 5.48
N ASP A 187 -5.37 -12.43 6.22
CA ASP A 187 -6.49 -12.81 7.10
C ASP A 187 -6.70 -11.79 8.22
N ALA A 188 -5.62 -11.22 8.76
CA ALA A 188 -5.71 -10.13 9.73
C ALA A 188 -6.34 -8.87 9.09
N ARG A 189 -5.95 -8.52 7.87
CA ARG A 189 -6.52 -7.37 7.14
C ARG A 189 -8.01 -7.56 6.93
N ASP A 190 -8.40 -8.71 6.39
CA ASP A 190 -9.80 -9.02 6.10
C ASP A 190 -10.67 -8.91 7.36
N ARG A 191 -10.19 -9.45 8.47
CA ARG A 191 -10.87 -9.36 9.77
C ARG A 191 -11.00 -7.93 10.29
N ASP A 192 -9.93 -7.14 10.21
CA ASP A 192 -9.91 -5.78 10.74
C ASP A 192 -10.79 -4.83 9.92
N LEU A 193 -10.84 -5.01 8.60
CA LEU A 193 -11.68 -4.21 7.71
C LEU A 193 -13.09 -4.78 7.54
N GLY A 194 -13.34 -6.01 8.00
CA GLY A 194 -14.63 -6.68 7.82
C GLY A 194 -14.91 -7.09 6.37
N VAL A 195 -13.88 -7.35 5.58
CA VAL A 195 -13.98 -7.73 4.15
C VAL A 195 -13.60 -9.18 3.92
N SER A 196 -13.86 -9.70 2.70
CA SER A 196 -13.40 -11.01 2.26
C SER A 196 -12.66 -10.91 0.93
N THR A 197 -11.37 -11.24 0.94
CA THR A 197 -10.50 -11.28 -0.25
C THR A 197 -11.09 -12.19 -1.32
N LEU A 198 -11.57 -13.39 -0.94
CA LEU A 198 -12.18 -14.32 -1.89
C LEU A 198 -13.50 -13.81 -2.48
N ALA A 199 -14.33 -13.14 -1.68
CA ALA A 199 -15.56 -12.55 -2.19
C ALA A 199 -15.25 -11.40 -3.17
N LYS A 200 -14.27 -10.54 -2.84
CA LYS A 200 -13.80 -9.48 -3.74
C LYS A 200 -13.28 -10.04 -5.06
N ARG A 201 -12.46 -11.10 -5.03
CA ARG A 201 -12.00 -11.82 -6.23
C ARG A 201 -13.16 -12.26 -7.11
N GLN A 202 -14.17 -12.91 -6.52
CA GLN A 202 -15.35 -13.39 -7.25
C GLN A 202 -16.17 -12.24 -7.86
N VAL A 203 -16.34 -11.14 -7.12
CA VAL A 203 -17.06 -9.96 -7.62
C VAL A 203 -16.32 -9.34 -8.80
N ARG A 204 -14.98 -9.23 -8.71
CA ARG A 204 -14.10 -8.64 -9.73
C ARG A 204 -14.12 -9.42 -11.05
N GLN A 205 -14.28 -10.74 -11.01
CA GLN A 205 -14.46 -11.58 -12.20
C GLN A 205 -15.68 -11.20 -13.05
N ASN A 206 -16.66 -10.50 -12.49
CA ASN A 206 -17.87 -10.10 -13.23
C ASN A 206 -17.68 -8.84 -14.08
N TYR A 207 -16.62 -8.06 -13.85
CA TYR A 207 -16.42 -6.78 -14.54
C TYR A 207 -15.01 -6.53 -15.07
N LEU A 208 -13.99 -7.21 -14.57
CA LEU A 208 -12.68 -7.22 -15.21
C LEU A 208 -12.79 -8.05 -16.50
N ALA A 209 -12.29 -7.53 -17.61
CA ALA A 209 -12.33 -8.26 -18.87
C ALA A 209 -11.46 -9.52 -18.78
N GLU A 210 -11.88 -10.60 -19.46
CA GLU A 210 -11.10 -11.85 -19.52
C GLU A 210 -9.68 -11.59 -20.05
N GLU A 211 -9.56 -10.73 -21.05
CA GLU A 211 -8.28 -10.28 -21.61
C GLU A 211 -7.38 -9.61 -20.55
N ASP A 212 -7.94 -8.81 -19.64
CA ASP A 212 -7.18 -8.19 -18.54
C ASP A 212 -6.81 -9.22 -17.46
N LEU A 213 -7.68 -10.19 -17.19
CA LEU A 213 -7.42 -11.27 -16.24
C LEU A 213 -6.28 -12.19 -16.72
N GLU A 214 -6.18 -12.44 -18.03
CA GLU A 214 -5.14 -13.26 -18.65
C GLU A 214 -3.86 -12.48 -19.01
N ARG A 215 -3.91 -11.14 -19.01
CA ARG A 215 -2.77 -10.29 -19.36
C ARG A 215 -1.60 -10.47 -18.40
N GLU A 216 -0.45 -10.88 -18.92
CA GLU A 216 0.79 -10.86 -18.15
C GLU A 216 1.27 -9.41 -17.87
N PRO A 217 1.75 -9.11 -16.66
CA PRO A 217 2.45 -7.86 -16.40
C PRO A 217 3.65 -7.65 -17.33
N VAL A 218 3.91 -6.39 -17.69
CA VAL A 218 5.00 -6.01 -18.59
C VAL A 218 6.35 -6.43 -18.03
N GLU A 219 7.23 -6.95 -18.89
CA GLU A 219 8.55 -7.40 -18.49
C GLU A 219 9.38 -6.29 -17.80
N GLY A 220 10.02 -6.67 -16.70
CA GLY A 220 10.91 -5.82 -15.91
C GLY A 220 10.34 -5.41 -14.57
N CYS A 221 9.03 -5.54 -14.31
CA CYS A 221 8.45 -5.41 -12.96
C CYS A 221 8.58 -6.71 -12.15
N ASP A 222 8.20 -6.63 -10.87
CA ASP A 222 8.04 -7.77 -9.94
C ASP A 222 9.29 -8.65 -9.83
N VAL A 223 10.47 -8.05 -10.02
CA VAL A 223 11.75 -8.77 -10.10
C VAL A 223 12.12 -9.50 -8.82
N VAL A 224 11.49 -9.15 -7.69
CA VAL A 224 11.68 -9.82 -6.41
C VAL A 224 11.29 -11.30 -6.47
N TRP A 225 10.35 -11.65 -7.36
CA TRP A 225 9.87 -13.02 -7.56
C TRP A 225 10.58 -13.75 -8.70
N LYS A 226 11.48 -13.07 -9.41
CA LYS A 226 12.22 -13.63 -10.55
C LYS A 226 13.61 -14.07 -10.09
N GLY A 227 13.87 -15.38 -10.04
CA GLY A 227 15.18 -15.92 -9.65
C GLY A 227 15.26 -16.28 -8.16
N LYS A 228 16.34 -15.86 -7.46
CA LYS A 228 16.46 -16.12 -6.01
C LYS A 228 15.57 -15.15 -5.23
N LEU A 229 14.87 -15.62 -4.21
CA LEU A 229 14.11 -14.74 -3.33
C LEU A 229 15.05 -13.73 -2.64
N GLY A 230 14.68 -12.45 -2.62
CA GLY A 230 15.50 -11.39 -2.01
C GLY A 230 16.73 -11.02 -2.85
N ASN A 231 16.56 -10.81 -4.16
CA ASN A 231 17.67 -10.40 -5.05
C ASN A 231 18.25 -9.01 -4.75
N TRP A 232 17.65 -8.27 -3.81
CA TRP A 232 18.07 -6.95 -3.40
C TRP A 232 18.85 -7.03 -2.10
N LYS A 233 19.94 -6.25 -2.01
CA LYS A 233 20.69 -6.07 -0.78
C LYS A 233 21.12 -4.62 -0.64
N PHE A 234 20.98 -4.09 0.57
CA PHE A 234 21.66 -2.85 0.93
C PHE A 234 23.16 -3.13 1.03
N VAL A 235 23.95 -2.28 0.39
CA VAL A 235 25.42 -2.35 0.42
C VAL A 235 25.92 -0.99 0.88
N GLU A 236 26.46 -0.93 2.09
CA GLU A 236 27.27 0.20 2.51
C GLU A 236 28.55 0.20 1.67
N LYS A 237 28.84 1.33 1.03
CA LYS A 237 30.11 1.52 0.34
C LYS A 237 31.04 2.26 1.29
N GLU A 238 32.17 1.65 1.60
CA GLU A 238 33.29 2.27 2.31
C GLU A 238 33.93 3.39 1.50
#